data_AF-A0A0A1ME36-F1
#
_entry.id   AF-A0A0A1ME36-F1
#
_cell.length_a   1.000
_cell.length_b   1.000
_cell.length_c   1.000
_cell.angle_alpha   90.00
_cell.angle_beta   90.00
_cell.angle_gamma   90.00
#
_symmetry.space_group_name_H-M   'P 1'
#
loop_
_entity.id
_entity.type
_entity.pdbx_description
1 polymer ?
#
loop_
_entity_poly.entity_id
_entity_poly.type
_entity_poly.pdbx_seq_one_letter_code
_entity_poly.pdbx_strand_id
1 'polypeptide(L)'
;MITTESIKAYLKKMPGGDTLLDLEDVEQDKIIFSSHELLKDHYKDTDITDRAVALQVLYSIEGEDEEYAKLKRHGIKSYSVKGVSVTFEGGEISSSVIAILGEPRTKSAKVGRLI
;
A
#
# COMPACT_ATOMS: atom_id res chain seq x y z
N MET A 1 3.76 -0.36 -21.21
CA MET A 1 3.94 0.74 -20.25
C MET A 1 2.75 0.73 -19.33
N ILE A 2 2.98 0.85 -18.04
CA ILE A 2 1.91 0.93 -17.04
C ILE A 2 1.18 2.26 -17.29
N THR A 3 -0.15 2.20 -17.43
CA THR A 3 -0.98 3.39 -17.64
C THR A 3 -2.10 3.42 -16.61
N THR A 4 -2.54 4.63 -16.25
CA THR A 4 -3.65 4.80 -15.31
C THR A 4 -4.92 4.10 -15.80
N GLU A 5 -5.18 4.13 -17.11
CA GLU A 5 -6.32 3.44 -17.72
C GLU A 5 -6.23 1.92 -17.60
N SER A 6 -5.04 1.33 -17.80
CA SER A 6 -4.86 -0.13 -17.66
C SER A 6 -5.03 -0.58 -16.22
N ILE A 7 -4.62 0.24 -15.25
CA ILE A 7 -4.83 0.00 -13.82
C ILE A 7 -6.32 0.10 -13.45
N LYS A 8 -7.02 1.14 -13.90
CA LYS A 8 -8.49 1.29 -13.72
C LYS A 8 -9.24 0.09 -14.31
N ALA A 9 -8.84 -0.38 -15.49
CA ALA A 9 -9.43 -1.57 -16.12
C ALA A 9 -9.17 -2.86 -15.32
N TYR A 10 -8.04 -2.95 -14.64
CA TYR A 10 -7.72 -4.07 -13.74
C TYR A 10 -8.57 -4.02 -12.46
N LEU A 11 -8.68 -2.84 -11.84
CA LEU A 11 -9.47 -2.62 -10.63
C LEU A 11 -10.96 -2.93 -10.82
N LYS A 12 -11.54 -2.62 -11.98
CA LYS A 12 -12.92 -3.01 -12.35
C LYS A 12 -13.18 -4.52 -12.31
N LYS A 13 -12.13 -5.34 -12.40
CA LYS A 13 -12.24 -6.81 -12.34
C LYS A 13 -11.94 -7.36 -10.94
N MET A 14 -11.54 -6.51 -10.00
CA MET A 14 -11.18 -6.90 -8.65
C MET A 14 -12.30 -6.55 -7.66
N PRO A 15 -12.54 -7.40 -6.67
CA PRO A 15 -13.42 -7.04 -5.56
C PRO A 15 -12.81 -5.86 -4.79
N GLY A 16 -13.64 -4.90 -4.37
CA GLY A 16 -13.19 -3.67 -3.69
C GLY A 16 -12.70 -2.56 -4.63
N GLY A 17 -12.64 -2.80 -5.94
CA GLY A 17 -12.31 -1.75 -6.91
C GLY A 17 -13.35 -0.64 -7.00
N ASP A 18 -14.60 -0.93 -6.62
CA ASP A 18 -15.71 0.02 -6.62
C ASP A 18 -15.44 1.22 -5.71
N THR A 19 -14.75 1.01 -4.59
CA THR A 19 -14.39 2.08 -3.63
C THR A 19 -13.52 3.16 -4.27
N LEU A 20 -12.64 2.79 -5.22
CA LEU A 20 -11.88 3.78 -6.00
C LEU A 20 -12.76 4.39 -7.09
N LEU A 21 -13.60 3.59 -7.75
CA LEU A 21 -14.43 4.05 -8.87
C LEU A 21 -15.53 5.03 -8.44
N ASP A 22 -15.90 5.03 -7.16
CA ASP A 22 -16.82 5.98 -6.54
C ASP A 22 -16.20 7.37 -6.30
N LEU A 23 -14.87 7.50 -6.38
CA LEU A 23 -14.15 8.78 -6.25
C LEU A 23 -14.12 9.56 -7.58
N GLU A 24 -13.87 10.86 -7.51
CA GLU A 24 -13.65 11.68 -8.71
C GLU A 24 -12.42 11.21 -9.50
N ASP A 25 -12.47 11.27 -10.83
CA ASP A 25 -11.36 10.82 -11.71
C ASP A 25 -9.99 11.41 -11.32
N VAL A 26 -9.98 12.67 -10.86
CA VAL A 26 -8.76 13.36 -10.41
C VAL A 26 -8.19 12.72 -9.14
N GLU A 27 -9.04 12.29 -8.21
CA GLU A 27 -8.62 11.60 -6.99
C GLU A 27 -8.16 10.18 -7.30
N GLN A 28 -8.85 9.49 -8.20
CA GLN A 28 -8.43 8.17 -8.67
C GLN A 28 -7.00 8.20 -9.23
N ASP A 29 -6.72 9.18 -10.09
CA ASP A 29 -5.41 9.33 -10.71
C ASP A 29 -4.31 9.65 -9.68
N LYS A 30 -4.62 10.47 -8.66
CA LYS A 30 -3.68 10.77 -7.57
C LYS A 30 -3.35 9.54 -6.74
N ILE A 31 -4.35 8.74 -6.37
CA ILE A 31 -4.16 7.53 -5.58
C ILE A 31 -3.34 6.52 -6.39
N ILE A 32 -3.70 6.28 -7.64
CA ILE A 32 -2.96 5.38 -8.54
C ILE A 32 -1.50 5.84 -8.68
N PHE A 33 -1.28 7.14 -8.89
CA PHE A 33 0.06 7.69 -8.99
C PHE A 33 0.85 7.50 -7.69
N SER A 34 0.26 7.83 -6.54
CA SER A 34 0.91 7.69 -5.24
C SER A 34 1.28 6.23 -4.94
N SER A 35 0.38 5.29 -5.21
CA SER A 35 0.64 3.85 -5.03
C SER A 35 1.73 3.36 -5.97
N HIS A 36 1.79 3.88 -7.21
CA HIS A 36 2.84 3.52 -8.16
C HIS A 36 4.22 4.07 -7.75
N GLU A 37 4.31 5.34 -7.35
CA GLU A 37 5.57 5.94 -6.88
C GLU A 37 6.10 5.23 -5.65
N LEU A 38 5.22 4.89 -4.70
CA LEU A 38 5.60 4.06 -3.55
C LEU A 38 6.23 2.74 -4.00
N LEU A 39 5.66 2.05 -4.99
CA LEU A 39 6.27 0.82 -5.50
C LEU A 39 7.64 1.04 -6.14
N LYS A 40 7.87 2.18 -6.81
CA LYS A 40 9.18 2.51 -7.39
C LYS A 40 10.27 2.74 -6.34
N ASP A 41 9.90 3.20 -5.15
CA ASP A 41 10.85 3.35 -4.04
C ASP A 41 11.37 1.99 -3.53
N HIS A 42 10.60 0.91 -3.77
CA HIS A 42 10.90 -0.42 -3.26
C HIS A 42 11.32 -1.45 -4.33
N TYR A 43 10.91 -1.27 -5.59
CA TYR A 43 11.09 -2.22 -6.70
C TYR A 43 11.68 -1.53 -7.96
N LYS A 44 12.20 -2.29 -8.93
CA LYS A 44 12.57 -1.70 -10.25
C LYS A 44 11.27 -1.42 -10.98
N ASP A 45 11.21 -0.29 -11.68
CA ASP A 45 10.13 0.04 -12.61
C ASP A 45 9.82 -1.09 -13.60
N THR A 46 10.84 -1.82 -14.07
CA THR A 46 10.69 -2.97 -14.97
C THR A 46 9.98 -4.19 -14.36
N ASP A 47 9.98 -4.30 -13.03
CA ASP A 47 9.42 -5.43 -12.31
C ASP A 47 7.98 -5.14 -11.84
N ILE A 48 7.58 -3.86 -11.83
CA ILE A 48 6.24 -3.42 -11.43
C ILE A 48 5.24 -3.82 -12.53
N THR A 49 4.08 -4.33 -12.11
CA THR A 49 2.99 -4.74 -13.01
C THR A 49 1.71 -3.99 -12.67
N ASP A 50 0.81 -3.84 -13.64
CA ASP A 50 -0.52 -3.24 -13.42
C ASP A 50 -1.26 -3.90 -12.25
N ARG A 51 -1.13 -5.23 -12.10
CA ARG A 51 -1.67 -6.00 -10.99
C ARG A 51 -1.09 -5.56 -9.63
N ALA A 52 0.22 -5.35 -9.57
CA ALA A 52 0.88 -4.92 -8.33
C ALA A 52 0.43 -3.51 -7.93
N VAL A 53 0.31 -2.59 -8.89
CA VAL A 53 -0.19 -1.23 -8.63
C VAL A 53 -1.65 -1.29 -8.17
N ALA A 54 -2.51 -2.05 -8.83
CA ALA A 54 -3.92 -2.20 -8.45
C ALA A 54 -4.08 -2.76 -7.01
N LEU A 55 -3.30 -3.77 -6.65
CA LEU A 55 -3.29 -4.33 -5.28
C LEU A 55 -2.81 -3.31 -4.24
N GLN A 56 -1.81 -2.50 -4.59
CA GLN A 56 -1.32 -1.44 -3.71
C GLN A 56 -2.35 -0.32 -3.55
N VAL A 57 -3.09 0.02 -4.61
CA VAL A 57 -4.17 1.02 -4.56
C VAL A 57 -5.27 0.58 -3.61
N LEU A 58 -5.76 -0.65 -3.74
CA LEU A 58 -6.78 -1.19 -2.83
C LEU A 58 -6.32 -1.14 -1.37
N TYR A 59 -5.08 -1.58 -1.13
CA TYR A 59 -4.49 -1.53 0.20
C TYR A 59 -4.37 -0.11 0.78
N SER A 60 -4.04 0.87 -0.08
CA SER A 60 -3.95 2.27 0.32
C SER A 60 -5.31 2.84 0.73
N ILE A 61 -6.38 2.53 0.00
CA ILE A 61 -7.74 3.01 0.31
C ILE A 61 -8.28 2.34 1.58
N GLU A 62 -8.13 1.03 1.70
CA GLU A 62 -8.55 0.27 2.90
C GLU A 62 -7.81 0.78 4.15
N GLY A 63 -6.52 1.08 4.04
CA GLY A 63 -5.72 1.63 5.15
C GLY A 63 -6.03 3.10 5.49
N GLU A 64 -6.64 3.86 4.58
CA GLU A 64 -7.13 5.21 4.86
C GLU A 64 -8.49 5.18 5.59
N ASP A 65 -9.38 4.26 5.22
CA ASP A 65 -10.70 4.09 5.84
C ASP A 65 -10.64 3.57 7.29
N GLU A 66 -9.65 2.72 7.64
CA GLU A 66 -9.57 2.10 8.98
C GLU A 66 -8.98 3.00 10.09
N GLU A 67 -8.87 4.33 9.92
CA GLU A 67 -8.29 5.26 10.91
C GLU A 67 -6.77 5.03 11.20
N TYR A 68 -6.22 3.97 10.60
CA TYR A 68 -4.83 3.50 10.63
C TYR A 68 -3.84 4.53 10.09
N ALA A 69 -4.22 5.28 9.05
CA ALA A 69 -3.41 6.36 8.48
C ALA A 69 -3.13 7.50 9.47
N LYS A 70 -3.98 7.75 10.48
CA LYS A 70 -3.74 8.78 11.50
C LYS A 70 -2.69 8.31 12.51
N LEU A 71 -2.80 7.07 13.00
CA LEU A 71 -1.86 6.49 13.96
C LEU A 71 -0.47 6.24 13.35
N LYS A 72 -0.42 5.79 12.09
CA LYS A 72 0.82 5.62 11.31
C LYS A 72 1.55 6.94 11.06
N ARG A 73 0.83 8.03 10.73
CA ARG A 73 1.41 9.38 10.56
C ARG A 73 2.08 9.91 11.84
N HIS A 74 1.58 9.51 13.01
CA HIS A 74 2.21 9.84 14.30
C HIS A 74 3.31 8.85 14.72
N GLY A 75 3.67 7.87 13.87
CA GLY A 75 4.74 6.91 14.14
C GLY A 75 4.39 5.87 15.22
N ILE A 76 3.10 5.71 15.55
CA ILE A 76 2.64 4.81 16.60
C ILE A 76 2.65 3.37 16.05
N LYS A 77 3.69 2.60 16.39
CA LYS A 77 3.84 1.19 15.99
C LYS A 77 3.09 0.21 16.90
N SER A 78 2.76 0.64 18.11
CA SER A 78 1.96 -0.11 19.06
C SER A 78 1.16 0.85 19.94
N TYR A 79 -0.09 0.51 20.20
CA TYR A 79 -0.95 1.25 21.12
C TYR A 79 -1.48 0.27 22.17
N SER A 80 -1.38 0.66 23.44
CA SER A 80 -1.81 -0.20 24.56
C SER A 80 -2.73 0.60 25.48
N VAL A 81 -3.96 0.13 25.65
CA VAL A 81 -4.95 0.70 26.57
C VAL A 81 -5.36 -0.37 27.55
N LYS A 82 -5.23 -0.08 28.85
CA LYS A 82 -5.63 -0.90 30.01
C LYS A 82 -6.05 -2.35 29.68
N GLY A 83 -5.06 -3.19 29.35
CA GLY A 83 -5.24 -4.64 29.18
C GLY A 83 -5.30 -5.16 27.73
N VAL A 84 -5.35 -4.28 26.73
CA VAL A 84 -5.33 -4.66 25.31
C VAL A 84 -4.14 -3.98 24.63
N SER A 85 -3.24 -4.79 24.07
CA SER A 85 -2.11 -4.32 23.24
C SER A 85 -2.44 -4.58 21.78
N VAL A 86 -2.48 -3.51 20.99
CA VAL A 86 -2.63 -3.57 19.54
C VAL A 86 -1.26 -3.30 18.93
N THR A 87 -0.70 -4.32 18.28
CA THR A 87 0.53 -4.20 17.49
C THR A 87 0.14 -4.02 16.04
N PHE A 88 0.58 -2.91 15.45
CA PHE A 88 0.32 -2.61 14.06
C PHE A 88 1.38 -3.29 13.20
N GLU A 89 1.14 -4.53 12.77
CA GLU A 89 1.96 -5.21 11.75
C GLU A 89 1.39 -4.91 10.36
N GLY A 90 1.71 -3.74 9.82
CA GLY A 90 1.40 -3.38 8.43
C GLY A 90 2.59 -2.67 7.81
N GLY A 91 3.08 -3.20 6.69
CA GLY A 91 4.10 -2.54 5.88
C GLY A 91 3.53 -1.32 5.15
N GLU A 92 4.38 -0.54 4.49
CA GLU A 92 3.89 0.42 3.48
C GLU A 92 3.41 -0.29 2.21
N ILE A 93 3.93 -1.49 1.97
CA ILE A 93 3.62 -2.31 0.81
C ILE A 93 2.64 -3.41 1.19
N SER A 94 1.62 -3.60 0.37
CA SER A 94 0.67 -4.71 0.49
C SER A 94 1.40 -6.05 0.51
N SER A 95 1.01 -6.94 1.42
CA SER A 95 1.54 -8.30 1.52
C SER A 95 1.34 -9.08 0.21
N SER A 96 0.24 -8.82 -0.50
CA SER A 96 -0.05 -9.41 -1.81
C SER A 96 0.93 -8.94 -2.88
N VAL A 97 1.41 -7.70 -2.80
CA VAL A 97 2.43 -7.18 -3.71
C VAL A 97 3.78 -7.84 -3.43
N ILE A 98 4.15 -7.98 -2.14
CA ILE A 98 5.38 -8.68 -1.74
C ILE A 98 5.35 -10.14 -2.21
N ALA A 99 4.19 -10.82 -2.14
CA ALA A 99 4.06 -12.18 -2.64
C ALA A 99 4.27 -12.31 -4.17
N ILE A 100 4.02 -11.25 -4.94
CA ILE A 100 4.15 -11.25 -6.40
C ILE A 100 5.54 -10.76 -6.84
N LEU A 101 6.02 -9.67 -6.25
CA LEU A 101 7.27 -8.99 -6.64
C LEU A 101 8.49 -9.46 -5.82
N GLY A 102 8.27 -10.24 -4.77
CA GLY A 102 9.29 -10.64 -3.82
C GLY A 102 9.60 -9.58 -2.78
N GLU A 103 10.72 -9.77 -2.07
CA GLU A 103 11.15 -8.87 -1.01
C GLU A 103 11.55 -7.48 -1.56
N PRO A 104 11.08 -6.38 -0.95
CA PRO A 104 11.47 -5.03 -1.35
C PRO A 104 12.97 -4.79 -1.14
N ARG A 105 13.57 -3.95 -1.98
CA ARG A 105 15.02 -3.69 -1.97
C ARG A 105 15.49 -2.95 -0.73
N THR A 106 14.68 -2.03 -0.27
CA THR A 106 14.94 -1.22 0.91
C THR A 106 14.46 -1.99 2.14
N LYS A 107 15.24 -2.98 2.57
CA LYS A 107 15.11 -3.46 3.95
C LYS A 107 15.56 -2.32 4.85
N SER A 108 14.63 -1.64 5.52
CA SER A 108 14.96 -0.82 6.70
C SER A 108 15.83 -1.70 7.60
N ALA A 109 17.13 -1.41 7.65
CA ALA A 109 18.07 -2.20 8.42
C ALA A 109 17.60 -2.25 9.87
N LYS A 110 17.18 -3.43 10.36
CA LYS A 110 16.98 -3.66 11.78
C LYS A 110 18.36 -3.63 12.41
N VAL A 111 18.76 -2.48 12.95
CA VAL A 111 19.93 -2.38 13.82
C VAL A 111 19.57 -3.12 15.11
N GLY A 112 19.88 -4.41 15.17
CA GLY A 112 19.77 -5.18 16.39
C GLY A 112 20.73 -4.60 17.41
N ARG A 113 20.19 -4.07 18.51
CA ARG A 113 21.02 -3.71 19.67
C ARG A 113 21.59 -5.00 20.24
N LEU A 114 22.90 -5.18 20.13
CA LEU A 114 23.63 -6.19 20.89
C LEU A 114 23.55 -5.77 22.37
N ILE A 115 22.89 -6.58 23.18
CA ILE A 115 23.02 -6.57 24.64
C ILE A 115 24.00 -7.66 25.05
#